data_AF-A0A7M4DDT4-F1
#
_entry.id   AF-A0A7M4DDT4-F1
#
_cell.length_a   1.000
_cell.length_b   1.000
_cell.length_c   1.000
_cell.angle_alpha   90.00
_cell.angle_beta   90.00
_cell.angle_gamma   90.00
#
_symmetry.space_group_name_H-M   'P 1'
#
loop_
_entity.id
_entity.type
_entity.pdbx_description
1 polymer ?
#
loop_
_entity_poly.entity_id
_entity_poly.type
_entity_poly.pdbx_seq_one_letter_code
_entity_poly.pdbx_strand_id
1 'polypeptide(L)' 'MANAGIQMGRGTNGSQFFITTAPTTWLQGKHTIFGKVKDPASTAVVDAVNVVSTDPRNDRPVEDIVITSIEIVD' A
#
# COMPACT_ATOMS: atom_id res chain seq x y z
N MET A 1 5.92 0.85 -3.99
CA MET A 1 5.41 0.15 -5.19
C MET A 1 5.39 -1.33 -4.92
N ALA A 2 4.27 -1.99 -5.20
CA ALA A 2 4.23 -3.46 -5.20
C ALA A 2 4.94 -3.96 -6.46
N ASN A 3 5.81 -4.96 -6.29
CA ASN A 3 6.59 -5.55 -7.38
C ASN A 3 7.10 -6.94 -6.96
N ALA A 4 7.52 -7.74 -7.93
CA ALA A 4 8.13 -9.05 -7.73
C ALA A 4 9.68 -8.99 -7.77
N GLY A 5 10.27 -7.82 -7.52
CA GLY A 5 11.69 -7.55 -7.64
C GLY A 5 12.16 -7.37 -9.10
N ILE A 6 13.44 -7.68 -9.32
CA ILE A 6 14.07 -7.68 -10.64
C ILE A 6 13.90 -9.06 -11.27
N GLN A 7 13.25 -9.12 -12.42
CA GLN A 7 13.10 -10.33 -13.23
C GLN A 7 13.78 -10.11 -14.58
N MET A 8 14.70 -11.01 -14.97
CA MET A 8 15.45 -10.91 -16.23
C MET A 8 16.12 -9.52 -16.43
N GLY A 9 16.63 -8.93 -15.35
CA GLY A 9 17.27 -7.61 -15.35
C GLY A 9 16.31 -6.41 -15.43
N ARG A 10 14.99 -6.62 -15.38
CA ARG A 10 13.98 -5.56 -15.41
C ARG A 10 13.20 -5.51 -14.10
N GLY A 11 13.01 -4.30 -13.57
CA GLY A 11 12.10 -4.07 -12.45
C GLY A 11 10.66 -4.31 -12.87
N THR A 12 9.83 -4.76 -11.92
CA THR A 12 8.43 -5.19 -12.18
C THR A 12 7.39 -4.22 -11.60
N ASN A 13 7.76 -2.95 -11.39
CA ASN A 13 6.82 -1.93 -10.95
C ASN A 13 5.76 -1.67 -12.03
N GLY A 14 4.48 -1.75 -11.66
CA GLY A 14 3.33 -1.35 -12.49
C GLY A 14 2.57 -0.20 -11.84
N SER A 15 1.28 -0.38 -11.60
CA SER A 15 0.43 0.60 -10.91
C SER A 15 0.14 0.26 -9.43
N GLN A 16 0.34 -1.00 -9.03
CA GLN A 16 0.02 -1.44 -7.67
C GLN A 16 0.98 -0.81 -6.64
N PHE A 17 0.41 -0.37 -5.53
CA PHE A 17 1.14 0.15 -4.37
C PHE A 17 0.53 -0.39 -3.07
N PHE A 18 1.22 -0.16 -1.96
CA PHE A 18 0.77 -0.50 -0.62
C PHE A 18 1.21 0.59 0.36
N ILE A 19 0.53 0.64 1.50
CA ILE A 19 0.86 1.52 2.62
C ILE A 19 1.22 0.63 3.81
N THR A 20 2.36 0.89 4.46
CA THR A 20 2.79 0.14 5.65
C THR A 20 2.15 0.70 6.91
N THR A 21 1.65 -0.16 7.79
CA THR A 21 1.06 0.22 9.09
C THR A 21 1.97 -0.08 10.29
N ALA A 22 3.15 -0.64 10.04
CA ALA A 22 4.19 -0.90 11.03
C ALA A 22 5.59 -0.81 10.38
N PRO A 23 6.67 -0.72 11.17
CA PRO A 23 8.04 -0.83 10.65
C PRO A 23 8.26 -2.18 9.94
N THR A 24 8.70 -2.15 8.69
CA THR A 24 8.87 -3.33 7.82
C THR A 24 10.28 -3.39 7.22
N THR A 25 11.30 -3.51 8.07
CA THR A 25 12.72 -3.43 7.66
C THR A 25 13.12 -4.48 6.61
N TRP A 26 12.47 -5.64 6.59
CA TRP A 26 12.71 -6.71 5.61
C TRP A 26 12.28 -6.39 4.17
N LEU A 27 11.53 -5.29 3.96
CA LEU A 27 11.10 -4.81 2.64
C LEU A 27 12.08 -3.77 2.04
N GLN A 28 13.02 -3.26 2.83
CA GLN A 28 13.98 -2.25 2.37
C GLN A 28 14.79 -2.76 1.17
N GLY A 29 14.92 -1.93 0.13
CA GLY A 29 15.61 -2.28 -1.12
C GLY A 29 14.84 -3.24 -2.04
N LYS A 30 13.75 -3.87 -1.58
CA LYS A 30 12.91 -4.77 -2.38
C LYS A 30 11.73 -4.05 -3.04
N HIS A 31 11.14 -3.10 -2.32
CA HIS A 31 10.01 -2.30 -2.82
C HIS A 31 10.38 -0.83 -2.84
N THR A 32 10.16 -0.17 -3.98
CA THR A 32 10.43 1.27 -4.13
C THR A 32 9.54 2.06 -3.18
N ILE A 33 10.14 2.75 -2.22
CA ILE A 33 9.47 3.75 -1.37
C ILE A 33 9.41 5.06 -2.17
N PHE A 34 8.23 5.66 -2.30
CA PHE A 34 8.01 6.87 -3.11
C PHE A 34 7.16 7.95 -2.41
N GLY A 35 6.75 7.72 -1.16
CA GLY A 35 5.92 8.66 -0.41
C GLY A 35 5.69 8.19 1.03
N LYS A 36 5.06 9.06 1.82
CA LYS A 36 4.59 8.78 3.18
C LYS A 36 3.26 9.49 3.42
N VAL A 37 2.39 8.89 4.23
CA VAL A 37 1.19 9.55 4.74
C VAL A 37 1.63 10.75 5.59
N LYS A 38 1.05 11.93 5.37
CA LYS A 38 1.58 13.20 5.88
C LYS A 38 1.05 13.57 7.25
N ASP A 39 -0.27 13.52 7.43
CA ASP A 39 -0.96 14.10 8.58
C ASP A 39 -1.70 13.05 9.42
N PRO A 40 -1.97 13.35 10.71
CA PRO A 40 -2.62 12.40 11.62
C PRO A 40 -4.05 11.99 11.19
N ALA A 41 -4.79 12.88 10.51
CA ALA A 41 -6.13 12.54 10.06
C ALA A 41 -6.08 11.49 8.94
N SER A 42 -5.18 11.66 7.98
CA SER A 42 -4.90 10.65 6.94
C SER A 42 -4.38 9.34 7.53
N THR A 43 -3.51 9.39 8.55
CA THR A 43 -3.06 8.18 9.25
C THR A 43 -4.23 7.44 9.92
N ALA A 44 -5.15 8.16 10.56
CA ALA A 44 -6.33 7.56 11.18
C ALA A 44 -7.23 6.83 10.17
N VAL A 45 -7.33 7.33 8.93
CA VAL A 45 -8.04 6.64 7.84
C VAL A 45 -7.34 5.33 7.46
N VAL A 46 -6.01 5.35 7.32
CA VAL A 46 -5.23 4.13 7.04
C VAL A 46 -5.36 3.11 8.17
N ASP A 47 -5.32 3.55 9.43
CA ASP A 47 -5.49 2.68 10.59
C ASP A 47 -6.88 2.04 10.64
N ALA A 48 -7.93 2.79 10.28
CA ALA A 48 -9.28 2.28 10.17
C ALA A 48 -9.40 1.22 9.06
N VAL A 49 -8.79 1.45 7.90
CA VAL A 49 -8.73 0.48 6.80
C VAL A 49 -7.98 -0.80 7.21
N ASN A 50 -6.92 -0.69 8.01
CA ASN A 50 -6.09 -1.81 8.43
C ASN A 50 -6.79 -2.83 9.35
N VAL A 51 -7.92 -2.47 9.95
CA VAL A 51 -8.67 -3.31 10.91
C VAL A 51 -10.04 -3.77 10.40
N VAL A 52 -10.35 -3.51 9.13
CA VAL A 52 -11.60 -3.98 8.51
C VAL A 52 -11.62 -5.51 8.45
N SER A 53 -12.82 -6.09 8.42
CA SER A 53 -12.97 -7.54 8.25
C SER A 53 -12.54 -7.97 6.85
N THR A 54 -11.71 -9.01 6.77
CA THR A 54 -11.21 -9.59 5.51
C THR A 54 -11.63 -11.06 5.38
N ASP A 55 -11.67 -11.55 4.14
CA ASP A 55 -11.79 -12.97 3.84
C ASP A 55 -10.50 -13.68 4.28
N PRO A 56 -10.57 -14.65 5.22
CA PRO A 56 -9.40 -15.34 5.75
C PRO A 56 -8.64 -16.18 4.71
N ARG A 57 -9.18 -16.39 3.50
CA ARG A 57 -8.53 -17.16 2.44
C ARG A 57 -7.55 -16.34 1.61
N ASN A 58 -7.74 -15.03 1.50
CA ASN A 58 -7.00 -14.19 0.55
C ASN A 58 -6.78 -12.74 1.02
N ASP A 59 -7.11 -12.41 2.27
CA ASP A 59 -6.96 -11.08 2.88
C ASP A 59 -7.71 -9.95 2.15
N ARG A 60 -8.66 -10.28 1.27
CA ARG A 60 -9.50 -9.27 0.62
C ARG A 60 -10.53 -8.73 1.63
N PRO A 61 -10.74 -7.40 1.73
CA PRO A 61 -11.84 -6.84 2.51
C PRO A 61 -13.19 -7.47 2.15
N VAL A 62 -14.01 -7.78 3.17
CA VAL A 62 -15.38 -8.32 2.97
C VAL A 62 -16.27 -7.26 2.30
N GLU A 63 -16.11 -6.00 2.71
CA GLU A 63 -16.71 -4.84 2.06
C GLU A 63 -15.65 -4.14 1.20
N ASP A 64 -16.00 -3.79 -0.04
CA ASP A 64 -15.04 -3.20 -0.98
C ASP A 64 -14.57 -1.81 -0.51
N ILE A 65 -13.25 -1.61 -0.47
CA ILE A 65 -12.60 -0.33 -0.17
C ILE A 65 -12.10 0.26 -1.48
N VAL A 66 -12.74 1.35 -1.92
CA VAL A 66 -12.56 1.89 -3.27
C VAL A 66 -11.91 3.26 -3.22
N ILE A 67 -10.81 3.43 -3.96
CA ILE A 67 -10.26 4.74 -4.28
C ILE A 67 -11.13 5.34 -5.39
N THR A 68 -11.91 6.37 -5.07
CA THR A 68 -12.83 7.01 -6.01
C THR A 68 -12.14 8.01 -6.94
N SER A 69 -11.12 8.70 -6.44
CA SER A 69 -10.32 9.66 -7.19
C SER A 69 -8.98 9.91 -6.49
N ILE A 70 -8.03 10.50 -7.23
CA ILE A 70 -6.75 10.99 -6.70
C ILE A 70 -6.57 12.41 -7.23
N GLU A 71 -6.32 13.35 -6.33
CA GLU A 71 -6.05 14.76 -6.64
C GLU A 71 -4.56 15.06 -6.42
N ILE A 72 -3.97 15.80 -7.36
CA ILE A 72 -2.61 16.33 -7.24
C ILE A 72 -2.74 17.79 -6.83
N VAL A 73 -2.16 18.13 -5.69
CA VAL A 73 -2.14 19.49 -5.14
C VAL A 73 -0.74 20.08 -5.27
N ASP A 74 -0.67 21.40 -5.50
CA ASP A 74 0.58 22.17 -5.62
C ASP A 74 1.26 22.43 -4.26
#